data_AF-A0A101SWS3-F1
#
_entry.id   AF-A0A101SWS3-F1
#
_cell.length_a   1.000
_cell.length_b   1.000
_cell.length_c   1.000
_cell.angle_alpha   90.00
_cell.angle_beta   90.00
_cell.angle_gamma   90.00
#
_symmetry.space_group_name_H-M   'P 1'
#
loop_
_entity.id
_entity.type
_entity.pdbx_description
1 polymer ?
#
loop_
_entity_poly.entity_id
_entity_poly.type
_entity_poly.pdbx_seq_one_letter_code
_entity_poly.pdbx_strand_id
1 'polypeptide(L)'
;MSRSLRTALSAVLIALSCLLVPLGTLAAWAAYGLTDTRSYVTAMAPLASDPAVRDAVADTVGDGVARESGMSPLFLRDAVRSFTATHAYRTAWDAGNEAAHTAVMRALTDDRPGPDDAPVTVDLAAVTTPLKHQMTLDHVPFAERIPIEHTRVALLPPDDLATLRKGYHVLDVAGFWLPFAAVVLATGGIAVAACRRRAITATALGTALGGAFLGLAVAIGRRLTLADLPDEAHRPAAAAVYDALTTTLRSAAWLLLALGLTVAGATWLTGYLRAARLLRLRRASPAPVAAPPPEPTRARA
;
A
#
# COMPACT_ATOMS: atom_id res chain seq x y z
N MET A 1 3.30 -25.40 32.17
CA MET A 1 3.37 -23.92 32.28
C MET A 1 2.28 -23.42 33.21
N SER A 2 2.61 -22.50 34.12
CA SER A 2 1.62 -21.83 34.97
C SER A 2 0.66 -20.97 34.12
N ARG A 3 -0.56 -20.74 34.62
CA ARG A 3 -1.59 -19.95 33.94
C ARG A 3 -1.14 -18.50 33.73
N SER A 4 -0.33 -17.95 34.63
CA SER A 4 0.29 -16.62 34.52
C SER A 4 1.31 -16.56 33.38
N LEU A 5 2.21 -17.55 33.27
CA LEU A 5 3.22 -17.60 32.20
C LEU A 5 2.58 -17.70 30.80
N ARG A 6 1.51 -18.52 30.66
CA ARG A 6 0.74 -18.59 29.40
C ARG A 6 0.06 -17.28 29.05
N THR A 7 -0.41 -16.54 30.05
CA THR A 7 -1.10 -15.26 29.85
C THR A 7 -0.10 -14.17 29.45
N ALA A 8 1.05 -14.09 30.11
CA ALA A 8 2.13 -13.17 29.77
C ALA A 8 2.67 -13.45 28.35
N LEU A 9 2.97 -14.70 28.03
CA LEU A 9 3.44 -15.10 26.70
C LEU A 9 2.42 -14.74 25.60
N SER A 10 1.14 -15.05 25.82
CA SER A 10 0.06 -14.71 24.88
C SER A 10 -0.06 -13.19 24.69
N ALA A 11 0.04 -12.40 25.76
CA ALA A 11 -0.01 -10.94 25.67
C ALA A 11 1.16 -10.36 24.85
N VAL A 12 2.39 -10.87 25.07
CA VAL A 12 3.57 -10.45 24.31
C VAL A 12 3.43 -10.82 22.82
N LEU A 13 3.01 -12.05 22.52
CA LEU A 13 2.82 -12.50 21.13
C LEU A 13 1.76 -11.67 20.40
N ILE A 14 0.65 -11.34 21.08
CA ILE A 14 -0.40 -10.50 20.52
C ILE A 14 0.14 -9.08 20.29
N ALA A 15 0.80 -8.47 21.28
CA ALA A 15 1.36 -7.13 21.14
C ALA A 15 2.36 -7.05 19.98
N LEU A 16 3.23 -8.06 19.84
CA LEU A 16 4.20 -8.13 18.76
C LEU A 16 3.53 -8.32 17.40
N SER A 17 2.48 -9.14 17.32
CA SER A 17 1.68 -9.27 16.09
C SER A 17 1.00 -7.96 15.70
N CYS A 18 0.46 -7.20 16.67
CA CYS A 18 -0.18 -5.92 16.41
C CYS A 18 0.80 -4.87 15.87
N LEU A 19 2.06 -4.92 16.29
CA LEU A 19 3.13 -4.07 15.76
C LEU A 19 3.61 -4.54 14.38
N LEU A 20 3.70 -5.85 14.17
CA LEU A 20 4.14 -6.42 12.90
C LEU A 20 3.11 -6.25 11.77
N VAL A 21 1.82 -6.15 12.05
CA VAL A 21 0.78 -5.95 11.02
C VAL A 21 1.00 -4.68 10.19
N PRO A 22 1.10 -3.46 10.77
CA PRO A 22 1.32 -2.25 9.99
C PRO A 22 2.70 -2.25 9.30
N LEU A 23 3.75 -2.73 9.99
CA LEU A 23 5.09 -2.82 9.41
C LEU A 23 5.16 -3.82 8.25
N GLY A 24 4.56 -4.99 8.40
CA GLY A 24 4.50 -6.02 7.36
C GLY A 24 3.65 -5.59 6.18
N THR A 25 2.56 -4.85 6.42
CA THR A 25 1.71 -4.29 5.35
C THR A 25 2.46 -3.22 4.57
N LEU A 26 3.18 -2.33 5.26
CA LEU A 26 4.02 -1.31 4.63
C LEU A 26 5.17 -1.95 3.84
N ALA A 27 5.86 -2.93 4.42
CA ALA A 27 6.94 -3.65 3.76
C ALA A 27 6.43 -4.42 2.52
N ALA A 28 5.30 -5.13 2.63
CA ALA A 28 4.69 -5.81 1.49
C ALA A 28 4.22 -4.81 0.41
N TRP A 29 3.62 -3.68 0.79
CA TRP A 29 3.25 -2.64 -0.17
C TRP A 29 4.46 -2.11 -0.91
N ALA A 30 5.57 -1.82 -0.22
CA ALA A 30 6.76 -1.34 -0.89
C ALA A 30 7.44 -2.44 -1.72
N ALA A 31 7.44 -3.70 -1.26
CA ALA A 31 8.04 -4.84 -1.96
C ALA A 31 7.21 -5.45 -3.10
N TYR A 32 5.92 -5.16 -3.20
CA TYR A 32 5.06 -5.64 -4.30
C TYR A 32 4.39 -4.51 -5.08
N GLY A 33 4.11 -3.38 -4.45
CA GLY A 33 3.46 -2.25 -5.11
C GLY A 33 4.46 -1.35 -5.84
N LEU A 34 5.59 -1.05 -5.21
CA LEU A 34 6.60 -0.15 -5.80
C LEU A 34 7.59 -0.87 -6.69
N THR A 35 7.95 -2.11 -6.38
CA THR A 35 9.01 -2.85 -7.09
C THR A 35 8.49 -3.60 -8.32
N ASP A 36 7.26 -4.11 -8.27
CA ASP A 36 6.63 -4.78 -9.40
C ASP A 36 6.25 -3.78 -10.49
N THR A 37 6.81 -3.97 -11.68
CA THR A 37 6.66 -3.02 -12.79
C THR A 37 5.20 -2.85 -13.23
N ARG A 38 4.42 -3.93 -13.26
CA ARG A 38 3.01 -3.85 -13.68
C ARG A 38 2.17 -3.09 -12.66
N SER A 39 2.36 -3.39 -11.38
CA SER A 39 1.66 -2.71 -10.29
C SER A 39 2.00 -1.23 -10.25
N TYR A 40 3.28 -0.88 -10.43
CA TYR A 40 3.73 0.51 -10.54
C TYR A 40 3.10 1.25 -11.73
N VAL A 41 3.20 0.69 -12.94
CA VAL A 41 2.62 1.31 -14.16
C VAL A 41 1.11 1.46 -14.01
N THR A 42 0.43 0.46 -13.45
CA THR A 42 -1.02 0.54 -13.16
C THR A 42 -1.36 1.67 -12.19
N ALA A 43 -0.53 1.87 -11.16
CA ALA A 43 -0.71 2.98 -10.22
C ALA A 43 -0.49 4.34 -10.88
N MET A 44 0.46 4.44 -11.82
CA MET A 44 0.80 5.68 -12.52
C MET A 44 -0.09 6.01 -13.73
N ALA A 45 -0.75 5.03 -14.34
CA ALA A 45 -1.57 5.22 -15.54
C ALA A 45 -2.67 6.30 -15.41
N PRO A 46 -3.41 6.41 -14.27
CA PRO A 46 -4.42 7.46 -14.10
C PRO A 46 -3.85 8.88 -14.16
N LEU A 47 -2.58 9.07 -13.81
CA LEU A 47 -1.92 10.38 -13.80
C LEU A 47 -1.77 10.98 -15.20
N ALA A 48 -1.72 10.15 -16.24
CA ALA A 48 -1.76 10.64 -17.62
C ALA A 48 -3.05 11.42 -17.94
N SER A 49 -4.10 11.25 -17.12
CA SER A 49 -5.36 11.97 -17.24
C SER A 49 -5.58 13.08 -16.21
N ASP A 50 -4.66 13.23 -15.25
CA ASP A 50 -4.76 14.24 -14.20
C ASP A 50 -4.38 15.63 -14.74
N PRO A 51 -5.24 16.65 -14.60
CA PRO A 51 -4.97 17.98 -15.14
C PRO A 51 -3.73 18.63 -14.53
N ALA A 52 -3.47 18.43 -13.23
CA ALA A 52 -2.28 19.00 -12.59
C ALA A 52 -1.00 18.37 -13.13
N VAL A 53 -1.01 17.06 -13.37
CA VAL A 53 0.14 16.36 -13.95
C VAL A 53 0.36 16.77 -15.39
N ARG A 54 -0.70 16.88 -16.20
CA ARG A 54 -0.60 17.34 -17.59
C ARG A 54 -0.07 18.77 -17.69
N ASP A 55 -0.56 19.67 -16.85
CA ASP A 55 -0.11 21.06 -16.82
C ASP A 55 1.36 21.14 -16.38
N ALA A 56 1.78 20.38 -15.37
CA ALA A 56 3.18 20.29 -14.95
C ALA A 56 4.11 19.75 -16.06
N VAL A 57 3.68 18.71 -16.79
CA VAL A 57 4.42 18.17 -17.94
C VAL A 57 4.49 19.20 -19.06
N ALA A 58 3.39 19.88 -19.37
CA ALA A 58 3.35 20.91 -20.41
C ALA A 58 4.25 22.10 -20.09
N ASP A 59 4.28 22.54 -18.83
CA ASP A 59 5.16 23.61 -18.37
C ASP A 59 6.63 23.17 -18.47
N THR A 60 6.97 21.99 -17.94
CA THR A 60 8.36 21.50 -17.91
C THR A 60 8.91 21.25 -19.32
N VAL A 61 8.16 20.55 -20.17
CA VAL A 61 8.57 20.24 -21.55
C VAL A 61 8.51 21.48 -22.43
N GLY A 62 7.46 22.29 -22.30
CA GLY A 62 7.31 23.53 -23.06
C GLY A 62 8.45 24.50 -22.80
N ASP A 63 8.80 24.73 -21.53
CA ASP A 63 9.90 25.61 -21.15
C ASP A 63 11.27 25.02 -21.53
N GLY A 64 11.41 23.69 -21.50
CA GLY A 64 12.60 22.97 -21.96
C GLY A 64 12.88 23.15 -23.44
N VAL A 65 11.91 22.80 -24.27
CA VAL A 65 12.06 22.84 -25.73
C VAL A 65 12.11 24.28 -26.25
N ALA A 66 11.44 25.24 -25.58
CA ALA A 66 11.53 26.65 -25.94
C ALA A 66 12.96 27.19 -25.80
N ARG A 67 13.70 26.76 -24.76
CA ARG A 67 15.11 27.13 -24.56
C ARG A 67 16.02 26.60 -25.67
N GLU A 68 15.74 25.42 -26.20
CA GLU A 68 16.56 24.79 -27.25
C GLU A 68 16.20 25.27 -28.65
N SER A 69 14.90 25.41 -28.94
CA SER A 69 14.39 25.74 -30.28
C SER A 69 14.32 27.24 -30.58
N GLY A 70 14.37 28.09 -29.55
CA GLY A 70 14.17 29.53 -29.68
C GLY A 70 12.73 29.97 -29.96
N MET A 71 11.77 29.04 -29.95
CA MET A 71 10.34 29.34 -30.08
C MET A 71 9.75 29.92 -28.78
N SER A 72 8.59 30.57 -28.89
CA SER A 72 7.88 31.13 -27.73
C SER A 72 7.47 30.02 -26.74
N PRO A 73 7.80 30.14 -25.43
CA PRO A 73 7.41 29.18 -24.40
C PRO A 73 5.90 28.93 -24.34
N LEU A 74 5.10 29.98 -24.55
CA LEU A 74 3.64 29.90 -24.51
C LEU A 74 3.10 29.00 -25.63
N PHE A 75 3.62 29.15 -26.84
CA PHE A 75 3.19 28.34 -27.99
C PHE A 75 3.51 26.85 -27.77
N LEU A 76 4.72 26.54 -27.29
CA LEU A 76 5.09 25.15 -27.03
C LEU A 76 4.30 24.55 -25.89
N ARG A 77 4.07 25.32 -24.82
CA ARG A 77 3.24 24.88 -23.70
C ARG A 77 1.83 24.51 -24.17
N ASP A 78 1.19 25.34 -25.00
CA ASP A 78 -0.13 25.04 -25.56
C ASP A 78 -0.13 23.80 -26.48
N ALA A 79 0.90 23.65 -27.30
CA ALA A 79 1.07 22.48 -28.17
C ALA A 79 1.25 21.18 -27.36
N VAL A 80 2.11 21.21 -26.33
CA VAL A 80 2.31 20.06 -25.43
C VAL A 80 1.03 19.78 -24.65
N ARG A 81 0.33 20.81 -24.16
CA ARG A 81 -0.96 20.64 -23.47
C ARG A 81 -2.00 19.96 -24.37
N SER A 82 -2.09 20.36 -25.64
CA SER A 82 -2.94 19.69 -26.63
C SER A 82 -2.55 18.22 -26.82
N PHE A 83 -1.24 17.93 -26.91
CA PHE A 83 -0.73 16.57 -27.02
C PHE A 83 -1.07 15.71 -25.79
N THR A 84 -1.00 16.26 -24.56
CA THR A 84 -1.31 15.51 -23.33
C THR A 84 -2.77 15.03 -23.24
N ALA A 85 -3.68 15.60 -24.04
CA ALA A 85 -5.06 15.15 -24.13
C ALA A 85 -5.25 13.94 -25.05
N THR A 86 -4.21 13.49 -25.77
CA THR A 86 -4.31 12.45 -26.79
C THR A 86 -4.13 11.04 -26.25
N HIS A 87 -4.53 10.03 -27.04
CA HIS A 87 -4.23 8.63 -26.72
C HIS A 87 -2.74 8.32 -26.87
N ALA A 88 -2.07 8.93 -27.84
CA ALA A 88 -0.62 8.82 -28.06
C ALA A 88 0.19 9.21 -26.80
N TYR A 89 -0.22 10.28 -26.11
CA TYR A 89 0.39 10.66 -24.85
C TYR A 89 0.24 9.57 -23.77
N ARG A 90 -0.94 8.96 -23.64
CA ARG A 90 -1.16 7.88 -22.65
C ARG A 90 -0.26 6.66 -22.93
N THR A 91 -0.13 6.26 -24.19
CA THR A 91 0.77 5.18 -24.60
C THR A 91 2.23 5.53 -24.29
N ALA A 92 2.65 6.76 -24.61
CA ALA A 92 4.00 7.23 -24.31
C ALA A 92 4.26 7.32 -22.80
N TRP A 93 3.26 7.73 -22.02
CA TRP A 93 3.31 7.80 -20.56
C TRP A 93 3.51 6.41 -19.95
N ASP A 94 2.70 5.42 -20.36
CA ASP A 94 2.79 4.06 -19.83
C ASP A 94 4.14 3.42 -20.21
N ALA A 95 4.55 3.54 -21.47
CA ALA A 95 5.84 3.03 -21.94
C ALA A 95 7.03 3.72 -21.26
N GLY A 96 6.96 5.03 -21.03
CA GLY A 96 8.00 5.79 -20.33
C GLY A 96 8.12 5.39 -18.87
N ASN A 97 6.99 5.24 -18.16
CA ASN A 97 6.99 4.75 -16.79
C ASN A 97 7.50 3.31 -16.68
N GLU A 98 7.11 2.43 -17.60
CA GLU A 98 7.60 1.06 -17.65
C GLU A 98 9.12 1.02 -17.88
N ALA A 99 9.62 1.78 -18.85
CA ALA A 99 11.04 1.83 -19.18
C ALA A 99 11.88 2.39 -18.02
N ALA A 100 11.44 3.50 -17.42
CA ALA A 100 12.08 4.12 -16.27
C ALA A 100 12.13 3.17 -15.08
N HIS A 101 10.98 2.60 -14.72
CA HIS A 101 10.89 1.69 -13.59
C HIS A 101 11.74 0.43 -13.81
N THR A 102 11.68 -0.16 -15.01
CA THR A 102 12.48 -1.34 -15.36
C THR A 102 13.98 -1.06 -15.28
N ALA A 103 14.44 0.12 -15.75
CA ALA A 103 15.85 0.50 -15.67
C ALA A 103 16.32 0.61 -14.22
N VAL A 104 15.52 1.25 -13.36
CA VAL A 104 15.81 1.36 -11.92
C VAL A 104 15.82 -0.02 -11.26
N MET A 105 14.80 -0.84 -11.50
CA MET A 105 14.73 -2.18 -10.91
C MET A 105 15.89 -3.08 -11.34
N ARG A 106 16.29 -3.04 -12.62
CA ARG A 106 17.50 -3.76 -13.07
C ARG A 106 18.74 -3.30 -12.32
N ALA A 107 18.93 -1.99 -12.12
CA ALA A 107 20.09 -1.48 -11.38
C ALA A 107 20.08 -1.88 -9.88
N LEU A 108 18.91 -2.07 -9.29
CA LEU A 108 18.72 -2.50 -7.90
C LEU A 108 18.84 -4.01 -7.70
N THR A 109 18.43 -4.82 -8.69
CA THR A 109 18.43 -6.29 -8.60
C THR A 109 19.68 -6.95 -9.19
N ASP A 110 20.41 -6.26 -10.10
CA ASP A 110 21.62 -6.85 -10.68
C ASP A 110 22.76 -6.87 -9.64
N ASP A 111 23.04 -8.07 -9.15
CA ASP A 111 24.15 -8.37 -8.23
C ASP A 111 25.51 -8.38 -8.95
N ARG A 112 25.53 -8.31 -10.29
CA ARG A 112 26.78 -8.30 -11.04
C ARG A 112 27.48 -6.95 -10.86
N PRO A 113 28.78 -6.94 -10.51
CA PRO A 113 29.55 -5.71 -10.49
C PRO A 113 29.68 -5.20 -11.94
N GLY A 114 28.79 -4.28 -12.32
CA GLY A 114 29.07 -3.31 -13.38
C GLY A 114 30.14 -2.33 -12.88
N PRO A 115 30.61 -1.38 -13.71
CA PRO A 115 31.36 -0.25 -13.19
C PRO A 115 30.55 0.38 -12.07
N ASP A 116 31.10 0.48 -10.85
CA ASP A 116 30.39 0.90 -9.64
C ASP A 116 29.75 2.31 -9.77
N ASP A 117 30.11 3.07 -10.82
CA ASP A 117 29.67 4.43 -11.13
C ASP A 117 28.80 4.57 -12.40
N ALA A 118 28.29 3.49 -12.99
CA ALA A 118 27.47 3.62 -14.20
C ALA A 118 26.09 4.22 -13.87
N PRO A 119 25.71 5.37 -14.45
CA PRO A 119 24.40 5.97 -14.19
C PRO A 119 23.29 5.07 -14.72
N VAL A 120 22.16 5.01 -14.00
CA VAL A 120 20.98 4.29 -14.48
C VAL A 120 20.39 5.07 -15.64
N THR A 121 20.52 4.54 -16.86
CA THR A 121 20.01 5.22 -18.05
C THR A 121 18.79 4.53 -18.64
N VAL A 122 17.86 5.32 -19.16
CA VAL A 122 16.74 4.85 -19.99
C VAL A 122 16.99 5.24 -21.42
N ASP A 123 16.70 4.31 -22.33
CA ASP A 123 16.70 4.57 -23.77
C ASP A 123 15.37 5.22 -24.18
N LEU A 124 15.44 6.40 -24.81
CA LEU A 124 14.27 7.08 -25.37
C LEU A 124 13.55 6.24 -26.42
N ALA A 125 14.24 5.29 -27.06
CA ALA A 125 13.65 4.32 -27.97
C ALA A 125 12.48 3.55 -27.33
N ALA A 126 12.50 3.36 -26.01
CA ALA A 126 11.43 2.68 -25.28
C ALA A 126 10.09 3.42 -25.34
N VAL A 127 10.10 4.75 -25.50
CA VAL A 127 8.89 5.58 -25.62
C VAL A 127 8.53 5.81 -27.08
N THR A 128 9.52 6.05 -27.94
CA THR A 128 9.28 6.36 -29.35
C THR A 128 8.85 5.14 -30.16
N THR A 129 9.27 3.93 -29.77
CA THR A 129 8.90 2.69 -30.49
C THR A 129 7.40 2.40 -30.41
N PRO A 130 6.76 2.35 -29.23
CA PRO A 130 5.31 2.19 -29.13
C PRO A 130 4.54 3.31 -29.82
N LEU A 131 5.02 4.55 -29.72
CA LEU A 131 4.41 5.70 -30.36
C LEU A 131 4.41 5.57 -31.88
N LYS A 132 5.56 5.23 -32.48
CA LYS A 132 5.67 4.98 -33.93
C LYS A 132 4.75 3.85 -34.37
N HIS A 133 4.72 2.74 -33.63
CA HIS A 133 3.83 1.62 -33.92
C HIS A 133 2.36 2.07 -33.95
N GLN A 134 1.94 2.87 -32.97
CA GLN A 134 0.56 3.35 -32.92
C GLN A 134 0.24 4.33 -34.05
N MET A 135 1.16 5.22 -34.41
CA MET A 135 1.00 6.12 -35.55
C MET A 135 0.89 5.37 -36.89
N THR A 136 1.61 4.25 -37.05
CA THR A 136 1.45 3.36 -38.21
C THR A 136 0.07 2.70 -38.22
N LEU A 137 -0.43 2.24 -37.08
CA LEU A 137 -1.79 1.68 -36.96
C LEU A 137 -2.87 2.72 -37.26
N ASP A 138 -2.67 3.97 -36.85
CA ASP A 138 -3.57 5.09 -37.10
C ASP A 138 -3.42 5.67 -38.52
N HIS A 139 -2.65 5.00 -39.40
CA HIS A 139 -2.43 5.35 -40.80
C HIS A 139 -1.88 6.76 -41.01
N VAL A 140 -1.09 7.26 -40.04
CA VAL A 140 -0.45 8.57 -40.15
C VAL A 140 0.60 8.50 -41.26
N PRO A 141 0.46 9.31 -42.33
CA PRO A 141 1.46 9.34 -43.38
C PRO A 141 2.82 9.73 -42.76
N PHE A 142 3.90 9.13 -43.27
CA PHE A 142 5.29 9.35 -42.81
C PHE A 142 5.70 8.71 -41.48
N ALA A 143 4.83 8.03 -40.73
CA ALA A 143 5.19 7.37 -39.47
C ALA A 143 6.39 6.41 -39.62
N GLU A 144 6.44 5.64 -40.71
CA GLU A 144 7.53 4.71 -41.01
C GLU A 144 8.89 5.39 -41.21
N ARG A 145 8.90 6.65 -41.64
CA ARG A 145 10.12 7.42 -41.97
C ARG A 145 10.78 8.08 -40.76
N ILE A 146 10.12 8.11 -39.61
CA ILE A 146 10.68 8.67 -38.38
C ILE A 146 11.73 7.70 -37.83
N PRO A 147 13.02 8.07 -37.74
CA PRO A 147 14.07 7.21 -37.18
C PRO A 147 13.89 7.05 -35.67
N ILE A 148 14.18 5.86 -35.13
CA ILE A 148 14.20 5.61 -33.69
C ILE A 148 15.64 5.79 -33.21
N GLU A 149 15.90 6.89 -32.52
CA GLU A 149 17.21 7.18 -31.93
C GLU A 149 17.35 6.53 -30.55
N HIS A 150 18.47 5.86 -30.32
CA HIS A 150 18.75 5.15 -29.07
C HIS A 150 19.49 6.08 -28.08
N THR A 151 18.84 7.17 -27.73
CA THR A 151 19.40 8.20 -26.87
C THR A 151 19.21 7.80 -25.41
N ARG A 152 20.31 7.63 -24.67
CA ARG A 152 20.28 7.24 -23.26
C ARG A 152 20.25 8.46 -22.36
N VAL A 153 19.22 8.55 -21.52
CA VAL A 153 19.04 9.63 -20.52
C VAL A 153 19.32 9.05 -19.14
N ALA A 154 20.20 9.70 -18.37
CA ALA A 154 20.48 9.31 -17.00
C ALA A 154 19.32 9.70 -16.07
N LEU A 155 18.79 8.72 -15.33
CA LEU A 155 17.71 8.90 -14.35
C LEU A 155 18.21 9.02 -12.92
N LEU A 156 19.18 8.19 -12.53
CA LEU A 156 19.71 8.14 -11.17
C LEU A 156 21.22 8.38 -11.17
N PRO A 157 21.71 9.32 -10.35
CA PRO A 157 23.13 9.45 -10.06
C PRO A 157 23.70 8.18 -9.40
N PRO A 158 24.99 7.88 -9.58
CA PRO A 158 25.59 6.66 -9.04
C PRO A 158 25.64 6.62 -7.50
N ASP A 159 25.83 7.78 -6.86
CA ASP A 159 26.08 7.89 -5.41
C ASP A 159 24.93 7.32 -4.55
N ASP A 160 23.69 7.40 -5.03
CA ASP A 160 22.51 6.93 -4.31
C ASP A 160 22.23 5.42 -4.50
N LEU A 161 22.82 4.80 -5.53
CA LEU A 161 22.48 3.42 -5.92
C LEU A 161 22.89 2.39 -4.86
N ALA A 162 24.05 2.56 -4.23
CA ALA A 162 24.52 1.64 -3.20
C ALA A 162 23.57 1.58 -1.99
N THR A 163 23.09 2.76 -1.55
CA THR A 163 22.12 2.88 -0.45
C THR A 163 20.78 2.28 -0.83
N LEU A 164 20.30 2.56 -2.04
CA LEU A 164 19.03 2.04 -2.55
C LEU A 164 19.05 0.51 -2.71
N ARG A 165 20.15 -0.07 -3.22
CA ARG A 165 20.32 -1.53 -3.35
C ARG A 165 20.22 -2.21 -1.99
N LYS A 166 20.91 -1.69 -0.98
CA LYS A 166 20.82 -2.22 0.40
C LYS A 166 19.40 -2.14 0.95
N GLY A 167 18.72 -1.01 0.75
CA GLY A 167 17.32 -0.83 1.14
C GLY A 167 16.39 -1.82 0.45
N TYR A 168 16.56 -2.02 -0.85
CA TYR A 168 15.80 -2.96 -1.66
C TYR A 168 15.95 -4.40 -1.17
N HIS A 169 17.17 -4.89 -0.91
CA HIS A 169 17.36 -6.26 -0.41
C HIS A 169 16.71 -6.49 0.96
N VAL A 170 16.82 -5.51 1.87
CA VAL A 170 16.14 -5.60 3.18
C VAL A 170 14.63 -5.62 2.97
N LEU A 171 14.12 -4.78 2.09
CA LEU A 171 12.70 -4.65 1.81
C LEU A 171 12.12 -5.89 1.12
N ASP A 172 12.81 -6.48 0.16
CA ASP A 172 12.38 -7.68 -0.56
C ASP A 172 12.21 -8.87 0.39
N VAL A 173 13.21 -9.10 1.26
CA VAL A 173 13.14 -10.12 2.31
C VAL A 173 12.02 -9.79 3.32
N ALA A 174 11.96 -8.55 3.79
CA ALA A 174 11.01 -8.12 4.79
C ALA A 174 9.55 -8.18 4.29
N GLY A 175 9.30 -7.78 3.04
CA GLY A 175 7.98 -7.74 2.42
C GLY A 175 7.36 -9.12 2.25
N PHE A 176 8.18 -10.16 2.05
CA PHE A 176 7.73 -11.54 2.11
C PHE A 176 7.58 -12.03 3.55
N TRP A 177 8.60 -11.92 4.41
CA TRP A 177 8.59 -12.61 5.71
C TRP A 177 7.76 -11.93 6.82
N LEU A 178 7.69 -10.59 6.86
CA LEU A 178 6.99 -9.87 7.94
C LEU A 178 5.49 -10.19 8.01
N PRO A 179 4.72 -10.19 6.89
CA PRO A 179 3.31 -10.58 6.94
C PRO A 179 3.10 -12.00 7.48
N PHE A 180 3.92 -12.96 7.05
CA PHE A 180 3.83 -14.35 7.53
C PHE A 180 4.17 -14.46 9.01
N ALA A 181 5.22 -13.79 9.47
CA ALA A 181 5.58 -13.74 10.89
C ALA A 181 4.43 -13.16 11.72
N ALA A 182 3.78 -12.09 11.27
CA ALA A 182 2.64 -11.48 11.94
C ALA A 182 1.48 -12.49 12.14
N VAL A 183 1.16 -13.27 11.10
CA VAL A 183 0.09 -14.29 11.14
C VAL A 183 0.45 -15.44 12.07
N VAL A 184 1.69 -15.94 12.01
CA VAL A 184 2.16 -17.03 12.89
C VAL A 184 2.13 -16.59 14.36
N LEU A 185 2.55 -15.37 14.66
CA LEU A 185 2.53 -14.83 16.02
C LEU A 185 1.10 -14.58 16.53
N ALA A 186 0.21 -14.07 15.67
CA ALA A 186 -1.20 -13.88 16.02
C ALA A 186 -1.88 -15.23 16.33
N THR A 187 -1.72 -16.22 15.45
CA THR A 187 -2.31 -17.55 15.62
C THR A 187 -1.72 -18.29 16.83
N GLY A 188 -0.40 -18.24 17.02
CA GLY A 188 0.28 -18.79 18.20
C GLY A 188 -0.16 -18.11 19.50
N GLY A 189 -0.27 -16.77 19.51
CA GLY A 189 -0.75 -15.99 20.64
C GLY A 189 -2.17 -16.36 21.05
N ILE A 190 -3.07 -16.57 20.08
CA ILE A 190 -4.45 -17.01 20.30
C ILE A 190 -4.50 -18.47 20.79
N ALA A 191 -3.67 -19.35 20.25
CA ALA A 191 -3.65 -20.77 20.64
C ALA A 191 -3.21 -20.97 22.10
N VAL A 192 -2.20 -20.23 22.54
CA VAL A 192 -1.64 -20.30 23.91
C VAL A 192 -2.56 -19.64 24.95
N ALA A 193 -3.40 -18.68 24.54
CA ALA A 193 -4.24 -17.88 25.41
C ALA A 193 -5.15 -18.73 26.31
N ALA A 194 -5.13 -18.44 27.62
CA ALA A 194 -6.05 -19.05 28.59
C ALA A 194 -7.51 -18.60 28.37
N CYS A 195 -7.71 -17.41 27.77
CA CYS A 195 -9.02 -16.83 27.45
C CYS A 195 -9.09 -16.45 25.96
N ARG A 196 -9.31 -17.44 25.09
CA ARG A 196 -9.33 -17.27 23.62
C ARG A 196 -10.20 -16.09 23.15
N ARG A 197 -11.33 -15.81 23.82
CA ARG A 197 -12.19 -14.66 23.50
C ARG A 197 -11.52 -13.30 23.70
N ARG A 198 -10.80 -13.12 24.82
CA ARG A 198 -10.07 -11.86 25.10
C ARG A 198 -8.87 -11.70 24.17
N ALA A 199 -8.22 -12.81 23.82
CA ALA A 199 -7.13 -12.81 22.85
C ALA A 199 -7.62 -12.38 21.46
N ILE A 200 -8.73 -12.95 20.95
CA ILE A 200 -9.29 -12.58 19.65
C ILE A 200 -9.72 -11.10 19.63
N THR A 201 -10.38 -10.59 20.67
CA THR A 201 -10.75 -9.16 20.74
C THR A 201 -9.51 -8.26 20.75
N ALA A 202 -8.45 -8.64 21.46
CA ALA A 202 -7.22 -7.85 21.55
C ALA A 202 -6.47 -7.83 20.20
N THR A 203 -6.35 -8.97 19.52
CA THR A 203 -5.76 -9.03 18.18
C THR A 203 -6.59 -8.23 17.19
N ALA A 204 -7.92 -8.35 17.20
CA ALA A 204 -8.81 -7.63 16.30
C ALA A 204 -8.73 -6.10 16.49
N LEU A 205 -8.72 -5.62 17.75
CA LEU A 205 -8.50 -4.21 18.06
C LEU A 205 -7.11 -3.75 17.66
N GLY A 206 -6.08 -4.56 17.89
CA GLY A 206 -4.72 -4.25 17.48
C GLY A 206 -4.55 -4.15 15.97
N THR A 207 -5.18 -5.04 15.20
CA THR A 207 -5.25 -4.94 13.74
C THR A 207 -5.96 -3.65 13.31
N ALA A 208 -7.07 -3.29 13.96
CA ALA A 208 -7.77 -2.05 13.65
C ALA A 208 -6.92 -0.80 13.94
N LEU A 209 -6.25 -0.78 15.09
CA LEU A 209 -5.31 0.29 15.45
C LEU A 209 -4.12 0.36 14.49
N GLY A 210 -3.59 -0.79 14.05
CA GLY A 210 -2.55 -0.86 13.03
C GLY A 210 -3.00 -0.26 11.69
N GLY A 211 -4.23 -0.56 11.26
CA GLY A 211 -4.84 0.05 10.07
C GLY A 211 -5.01 1.57 10.21
N ALA A 212 -5.53 2.05 11.35
CA ALA A 212 -5.64 3.48 11.64
C ALA A 212 -4.28 4.20 11.63
N PHE A 213 -3.28 3.59 12.29
CA PHE A 213 -1.91 4.10 12.32
C PHE A 213 -1.31 4.21 10.92
N LEU A 214 -1.49 3.18 10.08
CA LEU A 214 -0.99 3.19 8.71
C LEU A 214 -1.64 4.29 7.87
N GLY A 215 -2.96 4.46 8.00
CA GLY A 215 -3.68 5.56 7.34
C GLY A 215 -3.20 6.95 7.80
N LEU A 216 -2.93 7.11 9.09
CA LEU A 216 -2.36 8.33 9.65
C LEU A 216 -0.94 8.59 9.14
N ALA A 217 -0.09 7.55 9.08
CA ALA A 217 1.27 7.66 8.56
C ALA A 217 1.27 8.13 7.09
N VAL A 218 0.38 7.58 6.26
CA VAL A 218 0.21 8.03 4.86
C VAL A 218 -0.23 9.49 4.80
N ALA A 219 -1.16 9.91 5.66
CA ALA A 219 -1.64 11.29 5.70
C ALA A 219 -0.56 12.28 6.17
N ILE A 220 0.27 11.88 7.14
CA ILE A 220 1.42 12.67 7.61
C ILE A 220 2.49 12.75 6.53
N GLY A 221 2.86 11.62 5.91
CA GLY A 221 3.83 11.59 4.82
C GLY A 221 3.45 12.54 3.68
N ARG A 222 2.16 12.54 3.29
CA ARG A 222 1.63 13.47 2.29
C ARG A 222 1.86 14.94 2.67
N ARG A 223 1.65 15.28 3.95
CA ARG A 223 1.84 16.65 4.44
C ARG A 223 3.31 17.05 4.44
N LEU A 224 4.21 16.16 4.87
CA LEU A 224 5.65 16.42 4.90
C LEU A 224 6.20 16.59 3.48
N THR A 225 5.92 15.65 2.58
CA THR A 225 6.37 15.71 1.18
C THR A 225 5.90 16.98 0.46
N LEU A 226 4.68 17.45 0.73
CA LEU A 226 4.14 18.65 0.09
C LEU A 226 4.59 19.96 0.77
N ALA A 227 5.00 19.91 2.04
CA ALA A 227 5.50 21.07 2.77
C ALA A 227 6.92 21.47 2.33
N ASP A 228 7.74 20.50 1.92
CA ASP A 228 9.13 20.72 1.50
C ASP A 228 9.26 21.23 0.06
N LEU A 229 8.16 21.27 -0.71
CA LEU A 229 8.17 21.76 -2.09
C LEU A 229 8.06 23.30 -2.13
N PRO A 230 9.12 24.03 -2.59
CA PRO A 230 9.13 25.49 -2.66
C PRO A 230 8.25 26.03 -3.80
N ASP A 231 7.96 25.19 -4.80
CA ASP A 231 7.17 25.58 -5.95
C ASP A 231 5.69 25.20 -5.78
N GLU A 232 4.85 26.21 -5.50
CA GLU A 232 3.42 26.01 -5.29
C GLU A 232 2.69 25.57 -6.55
N ALA A 233 3.21 25.89 -7.74
CA ALA A 233 2.57 25.56 -9.02
C ALA A 233 2.57 24.05 -9.29
N HIS A 234 3.65 23.36 -8.91
CA HIS A 234 3.82 21.92 -9.15
C HIS A 234 3.35 21.03 -7.98
N ARG A 235 3.03 21.64 -6.82
CA ARG A 235 2.53 20.93 -5.62
C ARG A 235 1.32 20.03 -5.89
N PRO A 236 0.31 20.41 -6.70
CA PRO A 236 -0.82 19.54 -7.01
C PRO A 236 -0.44 18.29 -7.81
N ALA A 237 0.52 18.40 -8.74
CA ALA A 237 1.02 17.26 -9.51
C ALA A 237 1.77 16.27 -8.61
N ALA A 238 2.63 16.76 -7.72
CA ALA A 238 3.32 15.93 -6.73
C ALA A 238 2.32 15.23 -5.78
N ALA A 239 1.24 15.94 -5.38
CA ALA A 239 0.18 15.35 -4.57
C ALA A 239 -0.55 14.22 -5.30
N ALA A 240 -0.85 14.40 -6.59
CA ALA A 240 -1.47 13.36 -7.41
C ALA A 240 -0.59 12.11 -7.50
N VAL A 241 0.72 12.28 -7.74
CA VAL A 241 1.69 11.16 -7.77
C VAL A 241 1.72 10.43 -6.41
N TYR A 242 1.78 11.17 -5.29
CA TYR A 242 1.76 10.56 -3.96
C TYR A 242 0.45 9.80 -3.69
N ASP A 243 -0.69 10.37 -4.06
CA ASP A 243 -2.01 9.77 -3.87
C ASP A 243 -2.21 8.52 -4.75
N ALA A 244 -1.62 8.51 -5.95
CA ALA A 244 -1.58 7.35 -6.85
C ALA A 244 -0.76 6.19 -6.26
N LEU A 245 0.47 6.47 -5.80
CA LEU A 245 1.34 5.43 -5.22
C LEU A 245 0.78 4.86 -3.92
N THR A 246 0.19 5.70 -3.07
CA THR A 246 -0.31 5.29 -1.75
C THR A 246 -1.74 4.76 -1.74
N THR A 247 -2.41 4.70 -2.90
CA THR A 247 -3.82 4.28 -3.00
C THR A 247 -4.04 2.86 -2.48
N THR A 248 -3.19 1.91 -2.84
CA THR A 248 -3.28 0.52 -2.40
C THR A 248 -2.98 0.39 -0.90
N LEU A 249 -2.01 1.15 -0.40
CA LEU A 249 -1.67 1.23 1.03
C LEU A 249 -2.83 1.78 1.86
N ARG A 250 -3.50 2.83 1.37
CA ARG A 250 -4.70 3.42 1.98
C ARG A 250 -5.86 2.44 1.99
N SER A 251 -6.02 1.68 0.91
CA SER A 251 -7.05 0.63 0.81
C SER A 251 -6.79 -0.49 1.81
N ALA A 252 -5.55 -0.96 1.93
CA ALA A 252 -5.13 -1.94 2.93
C ALA A 252 -5.37 -1.43 4.37
N ALA A 253 -5.02 -0.18 4.66
CA ALA A 253 -5.28 0.46 5.95
C ALA A 253 -6.77 0.43 6.34
N TRP A 254 -7.66 0.78 5.40
CA TRP A 254 -9.11 0.72 5.62
C TRP A 254 -9.63 -0.72 5.79
N LEU A 255 -9.11 -1.67 5.01
CA LEU A 255 -9.48 -3.09 5.14
C LEU A 255 -9.08 -3.64 6.51
N LEU A 256 -7.87 -3.34 6.99
CA LEU A 256 -7.40 -3.73 8.32
C LEU A 256 -8.28 -3.13 9.43
N LEU A 257 -8.62 -1.84 9.29
CA LEU A 257 -9.51 -1.15 10.21
C LEU A 257 -10.91 -1.79 10.26
N ALA A 258 -11.54 -1.95 9.11
CA ALA A 258 -12.88 -2.53 8.99
C ALA A 258 -12.91 -3.99 9.47
N LEU A 259 -11.92 -4.80 9.10
CA LEU A 259 -11.82 -6.19 9.52
C LEU A 259 -11.62 -6.31 11.04
N GLY A 260 -10.71 -5.51 11.61
CA GLY A 260 -10.49 -5.51 13.05
C GLY A 260 -11.72 -5.11 13.85
N LEU A 261 -12.43 -4.06 13.40
CA LEU A 261 -13.66 -3.60 14.05
C LEU A 261 -14.82 -4.61 13.91
N THR A 262 -14.99 -5.23 12.75
CA THR A 262 -16.04 -6.24 12.53
C THR A 262 -15.82 -7.49 13.39
N VAL A 263 -14.58 -7.99 13.49
CA VAL A 263 -14.24 -9.13 14.35
C VAL A 263 -14.41 -8.78 15.84
N ALA A 264 -13.98 -7.59 16.26
CA ALA A 264 -14.19 -7.11 17.63
C ALA A 264 -15.69 -6.98 17.96
N GLY A 265 -16.50 -6.44 17.05
CA GLY A 265 -17.95 -6.33 17.20
C GLY A 265 -18.65 -7.69 17.28
N ALA A 266 -18.30 -8.63 16.40
CA ALA A 266 -18.88 -9.98 16.39
C ALA A 266 -18.54 -10.76 17.68
N THR A 267 -17.31 -10.66 18.17
CA THR A 267 -16.89 -11.30 19.43
C THR A 267 -17.56 -10.67 20.64
N TRP A 268 -17.76 -9.35 20.65
CA TRP A 268 -18.51 -8.67 21.70
C TRP A 268 -20.00 -9.08 21.70
N LEU A 269 -20.65 -9.08 20.53
CA LEU A 269 -22.07 -9.45 20.39
C LEU A 269 -22.32 -10.91 20.81
N THR A 270 -21.47 -11.85 20.39
CA THR A 270 -21.56 -13.26 20.82
C THR A 270 -21.23 -13.47 22.30
N GLY A 271 -20.53 -12.53 22.94
CA GLY A 271 -20.36 -12.44 24.39
C GLY A 271 -21.65 -12.00 25.08
N TYR A 272 -22.20 -10.89 24.62
CA TYR A 272 -23.42 -10.28 25.14
C TYR A 272 -24.63 -11.24 25.06
N LEU A 273 -24.85 -11.88 23.91
CA LEU A 273 -25.96 -12.82 23.71
C LEU A 273 -25.88 -14.05 24.64
N ARG A 274 -24.67 -14.57 24.90
CA ARG A 274 -24.50 -15.68 25.86
C ARG A 274 -24.74 -15.24 27.30
N ALA A 275 -24.26 -14.06 27.69
CA ALA A 275 -24.53 -13.51 29.01
C ALA A 275 -26.04 -13.27 29.22
N ALA A 276 -26.72 -12.71 28.24
CA ALA A 276 -28.17 -12.52 28.26
C ALA A 276 -28.94 -13.86 28.35
N ARG A 277 -28.49 -14.92 27.66
CA ARG A 277 -29.10 -16.26 27.73
C ARG A 277 -28.91 -16.91 29.10
N LEU A 278 -27.72 -16.78 29.71
CA LEU A 278 -27.44 -17.29 31.05
C LEU A 278 -28.29 -16.59 32.12
N LEU A 279 -28.49 -15.27 32.02
CA LEU A 279 -29.37 -14.53 32.90
C LEU A 279 -30.86 -14.94 32.76
N ARG A 280 -31.31 -15.24 31.53
CA ARG A 280 -32.67 -15.78 31.31
C ARG A 280 -32.85 -17.16 31.92
N LEU A 281 -31.88 -18.07 31.76
CA LEU A 281 -31.93 -19.42 32.34
C LEU A 281 -31.91 -19.39 33.88
N ARG A 282 -31.13 -18.48 34.49
CA ARG A 282 -31.15 -18.26 35.94
C ARG A 282 -32.49 -17.76 36.46
N ARG A 283 -33.15 -16.85 35.74
CA ARG A 283 -34.50 -16.38 36.09
C ARG A 283 -35.59 -17.43 35.87
N ALA A 284 -35.39 -18.36 34.93
CA ALA A 284 -36.32 -19.43 34.62
C ALA A 284 -36.14 -20.68 35.51
N SER A 285 -35.14 -20.71 36.39
CA SER A 285 -35.04 -21.78 37.39
C SER A 285 -36.13 -21.57 38.45
N PRO A 286 -37.13 -22.46 38.57
CA PRO A 286 -38.18 -22.32 39.58
C PRO A 286 -37.56 -22.33 40.98
N ALA A 287 -38.09 -21.50 41.88
CA ALA A 287 -37.73 -21.54 43.29
C ALA A 287 -37.88 -22.99 43.81
N PRO A 288 -36.96 -23.48 44.67
CA PRO A 288 -37.09 -24.83 45.22
C PRO A 288 -38.45 -24.94 45.90
N VAL A 289 -39.30 -25.82 45.37
CA VAL A 289 -40.59 -26.16 45.96
C VAL A 289 -40.30 -26.62 47.39
N ALA A 290 -40.85 -25.91 48.38
CA ALA A 290 -40.73 -26.31 49.77
C ALA A 290 -41.24 -27.76 49.90
N ALA A 291 -40.38 -28.65 50.43
CA ALA A 291 -40.76 -30.03 50.65
C ALA A 291 -42.03 -30.07 51.51
N PRO A 292 -43.06 -30.85 51.13
CA PRO A 292 -44.28 -30.93 51.92
C PRO A 292 -43.93 -31.40 53.34
N PRO A 293 -44.56 -30.83 54.38
CA PRO A 293 -44.27 -31.20 55.76
C PRO A 293 -44.56 -32.69 55.99
N PRO A 294 -43.74 -33.40 56.79
CA PRO A 294 -43.94 -34.83 57.04
C PRO A 294 -45.31 -35.07 57.71
N GLU A 295 -46.06 -36.03 57.18
CA GLU A 295 -47.37 -36.41 57.72
C GLU A 295 -47.26 -36.88 59.19
N PRO A 296 -48.14 -36.42 60.08
CA PRO A 296 -48.17 -36.88 61.46
C PRO A 296 -48.68 -38.32 61.51
N THR A 297 -47.82 -39.23 61.95
CA THR A 297 -48.14 -40.63 62.21
C THR A 297 -49.20 -40.72 63.31
N ARG A 298 -50.45 -41.02 62.96
CA ARG A 298 -51.49 -41.34 63.94
C ARG A 298 -51.20 -42.72 64.55
N ALA A 299 -50.75 -42.74 65.80
CA ALA A 299 -50.84 -43.93 66.64
C ALA A 299 -52.32 -44.27 66.87
N ARG A 300 -52.75 -45.47 66.45
CA ARG A 300 -54.02 -46.06 66.88
C ARG A 300 -53.85 -46.53 68.34
N ALA A 301 -54.85 -46.19 69.16
CA ALA A 301 -55.01 -46.66 70.54
C ALA A 301 -55.15 -48.18 70.61
#